data_AF-A0A832WHK0-F1
#
_entry.id   AF-A0A832WHK0-F1
#
_cell.length_a   1.000
_cell.length_b   1.000
_cell.length_c   1.000
_cell.angle_alpha   90.00
_cell.angle_beta   90.00
_cell.angle_gamma   90.00
#
_symmetry.space_group_name_H-M   'P 1'
#
loop_
_entity.id
_entity.type
_entity.pdbx_description
1 polymer ?
#
loop_
_entity_poly.entity_id
_entity_poly.type
_entity_poly.pdbx_seq_one_letter_code
_entity_poly.pdbx_strand_id
1 'polypeptide(L)'
;MPFGCKKKKKMIKKEEVEEEVKELLSKAKKVKKGEKIILLYNETKIGKLKEDVPLDEVDIDSVWEGPFGIKVELSWRGKFVGSLLLRDEL
;
A
#
# COMPACT_ATOMS: atom_id res chain seq x y z
N MET A 1 -5.63 2.78 33.27
CA MET A 1 -6.39 1.74 32.52
C MET A 1 -5.87 1.74 31.09
N PRO A 2 -5.29 0.64 30.57
CA PRO A 2 -4.81 0.61 29.20
C PRO A 2 -6.04 0.55 28.29
N PHE A 3 -6.35 1.66 27.63
CA PHE A 3 -7.36 1.67 26.58
C PHE A 3 -6.87 0.72 25.49
N GLY A 4 -7.56 -0.41 25.40
CA GLY A 4 -7.23 -1.52 24.52
C GLY A 4 -6.96 -1.02 23.12
N CYS A 5 -5.90 -1.57 22.52
CA CYS A 5 -5.66 -1.50 21.09
C CYS A 5 -6.99 -1.68 20.35
N LYS A 6 -7.51 -0.59 19.79
CA LYS A 6 -8.73 -0.57 18.99
C LYS A 6 -8.62 -1.70 17.98
N LYS A 7 -9.58 -2.63 18.04
CA LYS A 7 -9.74 -3.73 17.09
C LYS A 7 -9.56 -3.17 15.68
N LYS A 8 -8.53 -3.64 14.97
CA LYS A 8 -8.38 -3.43 13.52
C LYS A 8 -9.65 -3.98 12.86
N LYS A 9 -10.52 -3.09 12.40
CA LYS A 9 -11.70 -3.47 11.61
C LYS A 9 -11.20 -3.87 10.23
N LYS A 10 -11.19 -5.16 9.97
CA LYS A 10 -10.79 -5.75 8.69
C LYS A 10 -12.01 -5.74 7.77
N MET A 11 -12.34 -4.59 7.18
CA MET A 11 -13.41 -4.48 6.18
C MET A 11 -13.37 -3.10 5.53
N ILE A 12 -12.75 -3.01 4.36
CA ILE A 12 -13.10 -2.02 3.34
C ILE A 12 -13.27 -2.81 2.04
N LYS A 13 -14.26 -2.43 1.24
CA LYS A 13 -14.50 -2.95 -0.12
C LYS A 13 -13.17 -3.05 -0.86
N LYS A 14 -12.73 -4.27 -1.15
CA LYS A 14 -11.47 -4.50 -1.87
C LYS A 14 -11.45 -3.78 -3.22
N GLU A 15 -12.58 -3.70 -3.91
CA GLU A 15 -12.69 -3.10 -5.25
C GLU A 15 -12.34 -1.61 -5.28
N GLU A 16 -12.96 -0.80 -4.41
CA GLU A 16 -12.74 0.67 -4.37
C GLU A 16 -11.27 1.00 -4.05
N VAL A 17 -10.71 0.31 -3.05
CA VAL A 17 -9.29 0.46 -2.68
C VAL A 17 -8.37 -0.09 -3.75
N GLU A 18 -8.75 -1.16 -4.45
CA GLU A 18 -7.94 -1.73 -5.52
C GLU A 18 -7.83 -0.78 -6.71
N GLU A 19 -8.92 -0.14 -7.11
CA GLU A 19 -8.90 0.89 -8.15
C GLU A 19 -8.04 2.07 -7.73
N GLU A 20 -8.21 2.60 -6.51
CA GLU A 20 -7.34 3.69 -6.00
C GLU A 20 -5.87 3.28 -5.96
N VAL A 21 -5.58 2.07 -5.48
CA VAL A 21 -4.20 1.54 -5.44
C VAL A 21 -3.64 1.43 -6.84
N LYS A 22 -4.39 0.88 -7.81
CA LYS A 22 -3.94 0.78 -9.21
C LYS A 22 -3.71 2.15 -9.81
N GLU A 23 -4.60 3.10 -9.56
CA GLU A 23 -4.46 4.47 -10.06
C GLU A 23 -3.23 5.15 -9.45
N LEU A 24 -3.06 5.04 -8.13
CA LEU A 24 -1.91 5.57 -7.42
C LEU A 24 -0.63 4.90 -7.88
N LEU A 25 -0.61 3.58 -8.08
CA LEU A 25 0.53 2.86 -8.63
C LEU A 25 0.86 3.31 -10.05
N SER A 26 -0.15 3.57 -10.88
CA SER A 26 0.03 4.07 -12.25
C SER A 26 0.58 5.50 -12.28
N LYS A 27 0.20 6.35 -11.32
CA LYS A 27 0.69 7.73 -11.20
C LYS A 27 1.94 7.84 -10.33
N ALA A 28 2.24 6.83 -9.52
CA ALA A 28 3.35 6.83 -8.59
C ALA A 28 4.68 6.68 -9.32
N LYS A 29 5.64 7.48 -8.87
CA LYS A 29 7.02 7.37 -9.29
C LYS A 29 7.71 6.29 -8.46
N LYS A 30 8.19 5.26 -9.15
CA LYS A 30 9.13 4.29 -8.57
C LYS A 30 10.49 4.96 -8.43
N VAL A 31 10.96 5.08 -7.20
CA VAL A 31 12.31 5.56 -6.89
C VAL A 31 13.08 4.41 -6.25
N LYS A 32 14.05 3.86 -6.99
CA LYS A 32 14.96 2.85 -6.46
C LYS A 32 15.94 3.52 -5.50
N LYS A 33 15.89 3.15 -4.22
CA LYS A 33 16.78 3.65 -3.17
C LYS A 33 17.55 2.47 -2.58
N GLY A 34 18.70 2.17 -3.16
CA GLY A 34 19.49 0.98 -2.86
C GLY A 34 18.81 -0.29 -3.38
N GLU A 35 18.60 -1.26 -2.49
CA GLU A 35 17.90 -2.52 -2.80
C GLU A 35 16.37 -2.41 -2.75
N LYS A 36 15.83 -1.31 -2.23
CA LYS A 36 14.39 -1.11 -2.04
C LYS A 36 13.84 -0.14 -3.07
N ILE A 37 12.57 -0.29 -3.41
CA ILE A 37 11.84 0.68 -4.23
C ILE A 37 10.91 1.47 -3.34
N ILE A 38 10.95 2.78 -3.47
CA ILE A 38 10.04 3.70 -2.80
C ILE A 38 9.02 4.16 -3.84
N LEU A 39 7.75 4.07 -3.48
CA LEU A 39 6.67 4.61 -4.29
C LEU A 39 6.35 6.01 -3.77
N LEU A 40 6.57 6.99 -4.63
CA LEU A 40 6.27 8.39 -4.36
C LEU A 40 5.12 8.84 -5.24
N TYR A 41 4.12 9.49 -4.66
CA TYR A 41 3.04 10.17 -5.38
C TYR A 41 3.01 11.62 -4.91
N ASN A 42 3.06 12.57 -5.85
CA ASN A 42 3.17 14.01 -5.53
C ASN A 42 4.26 14.30 -4.48
N GLU A 43 5.47 13.77 -4.70
CA GLU A 43 6.63 13.88 -3.79
C GLU A 43 6.45 13.26 -2.40
N THR A 44 5.26 12.71 -2.12
CA THR A 44 4.91 12.07 -0.86
C THR A 44 5.11 10.56 -0.95
N LYS A 45 5.70 9.98 0.08
CA LYS A 45 5.92 8.54 0.16
C LYS A 45 4.62 7.81 0.49
N ILE A 46 4.03 7.19 -0.53
CA ILE A 46 2.85 6.34 -0.40
C ILE A 46 3.19 4.89 -0.09
N GLY A 47 4.43 4.45 -0.34
CA GLY A 47 4.77 3.07 -0.02
C GLY A 47 6.20 2.67 -0.32
N LYS A 48 6.45 1.37 -0.15
CA LYS A 48 7.73 0.77 -0.46
C LYS A 48 7.56 -0.67 -0.92
N LEU A 49 8.36 -1.06 -1.89
CA LEU A 49 8.57 -2.42 -2.33
C LEU A 49 9.98 -2.86 -1.91
N LYS A 50 10.11 -4.13 -1.57
CA LYS A 50 11.38 -4.77 -1.22
C LYS A 50 12.20 -5.14 -2.46
N GLU A 51 11.56 -5.25 -3.60
CA GLU A 51 12.11 -5.76 -4.85
C GLU A 51 11.52 -4.98 -6.03
N ASP A 52 12.23 -5.01 -7.16
CA ASP A 52 11.76 -4.42 -8.41
C ASP A 52 10.73 -5.33 -9.05
N VAL A 53 9.47 -5.04 -8.76
CA VAL A 53 8.33 -5.80 -9.28
C VAL A 53 7.47 -4.93 -10.19
N PRO A 54 6.94 -5.52 -11.28
CA PRO A 54 6.02 -4.84 -12.19
C PRO A 54 4.70 -4.60 -11.47
N LEU A 55 4.24 -3.34 -11.41
CA LEU A 55 3.05 -2.97 -10.63
C LEU A 55 1.78 -3.61 -11.21
N ASP A 56 1.79 -3.84 -12.51
CA ASP A 56 0.73 -4.50 -13.27
C ASP A 56 0.51 -5.96 -12.88
N GLU A 57 1.54 -6.64 -12.34
CA GLU A 57 1.41 -8.03 -11.84
C GLU A 57 1.25 -8.10 -10.31
N VAL A 58 1.25 -6.96 -9.61
CA VAL A 58 1.14 -6.97 -8.14
C VAL A 58 -0.32 -7.15 -7.74
N ASP A 59 -0.58 -8.21 -6.96
CA ASP A 59 -1.87 -8.48 -6.35
C ASP A 59 -1.97 -7.86 -4.96
N ILE A 60 -3.16 -7.38 -4.61
CA ILE A 60 -3.46 -6.89 -3.27
C ILE A 60 -3.79 -8.08 -2.35
N ASP A 61 -2.86 -8.40 -1.46
CA ASP A 61 -3.02 -9.47 -0.49
C ASP A 61 -4.08 -9.09 0.57
N SER A 62 -3.81 -7.97 1.27
CA SER A 62 -4.59 -7.55 2.42
C SER A 62 -4.70 -6.03 2.50
N VAL A 63 -5.90 -5.55 2.78
CA VAL A 63 -6.20 -4.14 3.02
C VAL A 63 -6.55 -3.95 4.49
N TRP A 64 -5.95 -2.96 5.12
CA TRP A 64 -6.13 -2.64 6.53
C TRP A 64 -6.45 -1.16 6.70
N GLU A 65 -7.65 -0.85 7.17
CA GLU A 65 -7.95 0.51 7.63
C GLU A 65 -7.32 0.75 9.00
N GLY A 66 -6.57 1.84 9.11
CA GLY A 66 -6.02 2.32 10.37
C GLY A 66 -6.41 3.77 10.62
N PRO A 67 -6.15 4.28 11.84
CA PRO A 67 -6.40 5.69 12.18
C PRO A 67 -5.54 6.69 11.40
N PHE A 68 -4.60 6.22 10.59
CA PHE A 68 -3.69 7.03 9.78
C PHE A 68 -3.91 6.83 8.27
N GLY A 69 -4.99 6.14 7.88
CA GLY A 69 -5.33 5.80 6.51
C GLY A 69 -5.33 4.29 6.22
N ILE A 70 -5.32 3.93 4.95
CA ILE A 70 -5.48 2.57 4.44
C ILE A 70 -4.10 1.97 4.14
N LYS A 71 -3.72 0.93 4.88
CA LYS A 71 -2.52 0.14 4.60
C LYS A 71 -2.87 -1.02 3.69
N VAL A 72 -2.26 -1.05 2.52
CA VAL A 72 -2.44 -2.10 1.51
C VAL A 72 -1.18 -2.92 1.44
N GLU A 73 -1.29 -4.23 1.60
CA GLU A 73 -0.20 -5.18 1.47
C GLU A 73 -0.22 -5.76 0.06
N LEU A 74 0.93 -5.65 -0.58
CA LEU A 74 1.15 -6.02 -1.96
C LEU A 74 1.91 -7.33 -2.01
N SER A 75 1.42 -8.24 -2.84
CA SER A 75 2.02 -9.54 -3.09
C SER A 75 2.26 -9.74 -4.58
N TRP A 76 3.33 -10.44 -4.93
CA TRP A 76 3.62 -10.82 -6.30
C TRP A 76 4.00 -12.30 -6.29
N ARG A 77 3.38 -13.10 -7.17
CA ARG A 77 3.60 -14.56 -7.24
C ARG A 77 3.46 -15.27 -5.87
N GLY A 78 2.50 -14.81 -5.06
CA GLY A 78 2.27 -15.34 -3.71
C GLY A 78 3.32 -14.95 -2.66
N LYS A 79 4.22 -14.01 -2.94
CA LYS A 79 5.20 -13.47 -2.00
C LYS A 79 4.89 -12.03 -1.65
N PHE A 80 5.05 -11.67 -0.37
CA PHE A 80 4.92 -10.29 0.08
C PHE A 80 6.06 -9.42 -0.47
N VAL A 81 5.73 -8.51 -1.37
CA VAL A 81 6.69 -7.62 -2.03
C VAL A 81 6.73 -6.24 -1.41
N GLY A 82 5.67 -5.81 -0.73
CA GLY A 82 5.67 -4.49 -0.12
C GLY A 82 4.34 -4.10 0.47
N SER A 83 4.27 -2.83 0.87
CA SER A 83 3.04 -2.26 1.37
C SER A 83 2.92 -0.80 0.96
N LEU A 84 1.71 -0.42 0.57
CA LEU A 84 1.27 0.95 0.41
C LEU A 84 0.56 1.41 1.68
N LEU A 85 0.61 2.71 1.91
CA LEU A 85 -0.11 3.43 2.93
C LEU A 85 -0.75 4.62 2.24
N LEU A 86 -2.04 4.48 1.96
CA LEU A 86 -2.89 5.55 1.48
C LEU A 86 -3.30 6.37 2.69
N ARG A 87 -3.16 7.68 2.62
CA ARG A 87 -3.66 8.60 3.65
C ARG A 87 -4.83 9.34 3.04
N ASP A 88 -5.86 9.63 3.86
CA ASP A 88 -7.02 10.44 3.46
C ASP A 88 -6.61 11.84 2.95
N GLU A 89 -5.44 12.34 3.34
CA GLU A 89 -4.91 13.64 2.92
C GLU A 89 -4.14 13.62 1.58
N LEU A 90 -4.42 12.66 0.68
CA LEU A 90 -3.79 12.56 -0.64
C LEU A 90 -4.59 13.27 -1.75
#